data_AF-A0A845LEV7-F1
#
_entry.id   AF-A0A845LEV7-F1
#
_cell.length_a   1.000
_cell.length_b   1.000
_cell.length_c   1.000
_cell.angle_alpha   90.00
_cell.angle_beta   90.00
_cell.angle_gamma   90.00
#
_symmetry.space_group_name_H-M   'P 1'
#
loop_
_entity.id
_entity.type
_entity.pdbx_description
1 polymer ?
#
loop_
_entity_poly.entity_id
_entity_poly.type
_entity_poly.pdbx_seq_one_letter_code
_entity_poly.pdbx_strand_id
1 'polypeptide(L)'
;MYEGKGEQSPRRKMNYERLAVNVVVILIFAYVCVTLVKQEITIRKYKSQIASIERNIKNEEAEIKGLRKRMESVGSLESIERIARERLKMVKPGEIMYIDSQGTK
;
A
#
# COMPACT_ATOMS: atom_id res chain seq x y z
N MET A 1 4.18 -5.56 87.43
CA MET A 1 3.14 -4.66 86.89
C MET A 1 3.83 -3.38 86.44
N TYR A 2 3.76 -3.03 85.16
CA TYR A 2 3.62 -1.67 84.62
C TYR A 2 3.36 -1.83 83.11
N GLU A 3 2.11 -1.58 82.71
CA GLU A 3 1.69 -1.50 81.31
C GLU A 3 2.11 -0.14 80.74
N GLY A 4 3.05 -0.15 79.79
CA GLY A 4 3.47 1.04 79.05
C GLY A 4 2.64 1.19 77.78
N LYS A 5 1.73 2.16 77.79
CA LYS A 5 0.82 2.53 76.70
C LYS A 5 1.55 2.77 75.37
N GLY A 6 1.04 2.16 74.30
CA GLY A 6 1.48 2.40 72.93
C GLY A 6 1.21 3.84 72.48
N GLU A 7 2.27 4.53 72.06
CA GLU A 7 2.22 5.83 71.42
C GLU A 7 1.58 5.70 70.03
N GLN A 8 0.38 6.27 69.86
CA GLN A 8 -0.30 6.30 68.56
C GLN A 8 0.19 7.52 67.75
N SER A 9 0.87 7.25 66.63
CA SER A 9 1.28 8.27 65.65
C SER A 9 0.08 9.01 65.05
N PRO A 10 0.16 10.35 64.80
CA PRO A 10 -0.94 11.12 64.25
C PRO A 10 -1.23 10.69 62.80
N ARG A 11 -2.47 10.25 62.54
CA ARG A 11 -2.93 9.94 61.18
C ARG A 11 -3.07 11.25 60.40
N ARG A 12 -2.18 11.48 59.43
CA ARG A 12 -2.31 12.58 58.46
C ARG A 12 -3.67 12.46 57.75
N LYS A 13 -4.53 13.45 57.90
CA LYS A 13 -5.77 13.57 57.12
C LYS A 13 -5.38 13.94 55.70
N MET A 14 -5.50 12.99 54.78
CA MET A 14 -5.18 13.21 53.37
C MET A 14 -6.32 14.01 52.71
N ASN A 15 -5.99 15.05 51.95
CA ASN A 15 -6.99 15.89 51.27
C ASN A 15 -7.51 15.16 50.03
N TYR A 16 -8.52 14.31 50.20
CA TYR A 16 -9.09 13.46 49.14
C TYR A 16 -9.57 14.23 47.91
N GLU A 17 -10.06 15.46 48.09
CA GLU A 17 -10.43 16.37 46.99
C GLU A 17 -9.25 16.64 46.03
N ARG A 18 -8.06 16.92 46.58
CA ARG A 18 -6.86 17.17 45.78
C ARG A 18 -6.34 15.90 45.12
N LEU A 19 -6.48 14.76 45.81
CA LEU A 19 -6.12 13.45 45.27
C LEU A 19 -7.00 13.11 44.06
N ALA A 20 -8.32 13.31 44.16
CA ALA A 20 -9.28 13.02 43.11
C ALA A 20 -9.01 13.86 41.85
N VAL A 21 -8.79 15.17 42.00
CA VAL A 21 -8.45 16.06 40.88
C VAL A 21 -7.17 15.62 40.18
N ASN A 22 -6.12 15.28 40.93
CA ASN A 22 -4.86 14.80 40.35
C ASN A 22 -5.04 13.49 39.57
N VAL A 23 -5.85 12.56 40.08
CA VAL A 23 -6.16 11.30 39.39
C VAL A 23 -6.89 11.57 38.07
N VAL A 24 -7.88 12.47 38.05
CA VAL A 24 -8.59 12.85 36.83
C VAL A 24 -7.65 13.45 35.79
N VAL A 25 -6.75 14.35 36.21
CA VAL A 25 -5.75 14.95 35.31
C VAL A 25 -4.82 13.89 34.72
N ILE A 26 -4.35 12.94 35.53
CA ILE A 26 -3.51 11.83 35.06
C ILE A 26 -4.25 10.97 34.05
N LEU A 27 -5.53 10.68 34.27
CA LEU A 27 -6.34 9.89 33.34
C LEU A 27 -6.54 10.61 32.00
N ILE A 28 -6.81 11.92 32.02
CA ILE A 28 -6.91 12.73 30.79
C ILE A 28 -5.56 12.73 30.06
N PHE A 29 -4.47 12.93 30.78
CA PHE A 29 -3.13 12.93 30.19
C PHE A 29 -2.78 11.57 29.56
N ALA A 30 -3.09 10.47 30.24
CA ALA A 30 -2.89 9.12 29.73
C ALA A 30 -3.73 8.88 28.45
N TYR A 31 -4.98 9.32 28.42
CA TYR A 31 -5.83 9.23 27.24
C TYR A 31 -5.26 9.99 26.04
N VAL A 32 -4.79 11.22 26.26
CA VAL A 32 -4.13 12.03 25.21
C VAL A 32 -2.87 11.32 24.70
N CYS A 33 -2.02 10.82 25.60
CA CYS A 33 -0.80 10.10 25.22
C CYS A 33 -1.11 8.87 24.35
N VAL A 34 -2.08 8.05 24.74
CA VAL A 34 -2.51 6.88 23.96
C VAL A 34 -3.04 7.29 22.58
N THR A 35 -3.80 8.38 22.51
CA THR A 35 -4.36 8.89 21.26
C THR A 35 -3.25 9.36 20.31
N LEU A 36 -2.26 10.09 20.82
CA LEU A 36 -1.12 10.56 20.03
C LEU A 36 -0.29 9.39 19.46
N VAL A 37 -0.04 8.35 20.27
CA VAL A 37 0.67 7.15 19.79
C VAL A 37 -0.09 6.44 18.68
N LYS A 38 -1.42 6.29 18.82
CA LYS A 38 -2.27 5.69 17.77
C LYS A 38 -2.26 6.53 16.48
N GLN A 39 -2.25 7.85 16.61
CA GLN A 39 -2.18 8.76 15.46
C GLN A 39 -0.85 8.63 14.71
N GLU A 40 0.28 8.55 15.42
CA GLU A 40 1.60 8.33 14.81
C GLU A 40 1.67 7.04 14.00
N ILE A 41 1.16 5.93 14.54
CA ILE A 41 1.12 4.64 13.83
C ILE A 41 0.24 4.75 12.57
N THR A 42 -0.90 5.41 12.69
CA THR A 42 -1.86 5.60 11.59
C THR A 42 -1.24 6.42 10.45
N ILE A 43 -0.55 7.52 10.78
CA ILE A 43 0.15 8.36 9.80
C ILE A 43 1.23 7.55 9.07
N ARG A 44 2.03 6.76 9.80
CA ARG A 44 3.06 5.90 9.19
C ARG A 44 2.43 4.87 8.25
N LYS A 45 1.31 4.26 8.64
CA LYS A 45 0.58 3.30 7.80
C LYS A 45 0.05 3.95 6.53
N TYR A 46 -0.53 5.15 6.60
CA TYR A 46 -0.99 5.87 5.42
C TYR A 46 0.15 6.28 4.49
N LYS A 47 1.27 6.77 5.04
CA LYS A 47 2.48 7.07 4.23
C LYS A 47 3.00 5.84 3.49
N SER A 48 3.05 4.69 4.16
CA SER A 48 3.47 3.43 3.52
C SER A 48 2.51 3.00 2.41
N GLN A 49 1.20 3.16 2.61
CA GLN A 49 0.19 2.84 1.58
C GLN A 49 0.34 3.76 0.37
N ILE A 50 0.47 5.07 0.57
CA ILE A 50 0.70 6.04 -0.50
C ILE A 50 1.95 5.66 -1.30
N ALA A 51 3.07 5.37 -0.63
CA ALA A 51 4.30 4.95 -1.30
C ALA A 51 4.18 3.62 -2.06
N SER A 52 3.28 2.72 -1.65
CA SER A 52 3.00 1.49 -2.40
C SER A 52 2.14 1.76 -3.64
N ILE A 53 1.11 2.61 -3.50
CA ILE A 53 0.20 2.98 -4.58
C ILE A 53 0.97 3.76 -5.65
N GLU A 54 1.82 4.70 -5.26
CA GLU A 54 2.65 5.47 -6.20
C GLU A 54 3.62 4.58 -6.98
N ARG A 55 4.19 3.56 -6.32
CA ARG A 55 5.02 2.56 -7.02
C ARG A 55 4.20 1.75 -8.01
N ASN A 56 2.99 1.35 -7.65
CA ASN A 56 2.10 0.64 -8.56
C ASN A 56 1.73 1.51 -9.78
N ILE A 57 1.40 2.79 -9.55
CA ILE A 57 1.11 3.75 -10.64
C ILE A 57 2.31 3.87 -11.58
N LYS A 58 3.53 4.04 -11.05
CA LYS A 58 4.74 4.14 -11.88
C LYS A 58 5.00 2.87 -12.69
N ASN A 59 4.77 1.69 -12.09
CA ASN A 59 4.92 0.43 -12.80
C ASN A 59 3.88 0.29 -13.92
N GLU A 60 2.62 0.64 -13.64
CA GLU A 60 1.52 0.60 -14.61
C GLU A 60 1.77 1.59 -15.76
N GLU A 61 2.23 2.81 -15.47
CA GLU A 61 2.61 3.80 -16.48
C GLU A 61 3.76 3.29 -17.37
N ALA A 62 4.75 2.63 -16.77
CA ALA A 62 5.86 2.02 -17.51
C ALA A 62 5.38 0.87 -18.40
N GLU A 63 4.44 0.06 -17.92
CA GLU A 63 3.80 -1.01 -18.70
C GLU A 63 2.99 -0.44 -19.87
N ILE A 64 2.14 0.57 -19.62
CA ILE A 64 1.39 1.28 -20.66
C ILE A 64 2.33 1.86 -21.71
N LYS A 65 3.44 2.47 -21.31
CA LYS A 65 4.43 3.02 -22.24
C LYS A 65 5.10 1.91 -23.06
N GLY A 66 5.40 0.77 -22.43
CA GLY A 66 5.93 -0.41 -23.12
C GLY A 66 4.95 -0.99 -24.12
N LEU A 67 3.68 -1.13 -23.74
CA LEU A 67 2.59 -1.59 -24.59
C LEU A 67 2.36 -0.63 -25.76
N ARG A 68 2.35 0.68 -25.54
CA ARG A 68 2.27 1.69 -26.62
C ARG A 68 3.42 1.58 -27.60
N LYS A 69 4.66 1.44 -27.12
CA LYS A 69 5.82 1.25 -27.99
C LYS A 69 5.73 -0.05 -28.80
N ARG A 70 5.19 -1.12 -28.21
CA ARG A 70 4.89 -2.37 -28.93
C ARG A 70 3.78 -2.15 -29.95
N MET A 71 2.70 -1.46 -29.61
CA MET A 71 1.62 -1.13 -30.54
C MET A 71 2.09 -0.25 -31.69
N GLU A 72 3.00 0.70 -31.47
CA GLU A 72 3.63 1.47 -32.55
C GLU A 72 4.50 0.58 -33.45
N SER A 73 5.24 -0.37 -32.87
CA SER A 73 6.04 -1.33 -33.63
C SER A 73 5.20 -2.38 -34.38
N VAL A 74 4.05 -2.79 -33.83
CA VAL A 74 3.10 -3.74 -34.43
C VAL A 74 2.17 -3.02 -35.42
N GLY A 75 1.88 -1.75 -35.17
CA GLY A 75 1.04 -0.87 -35.97
C GLY A 75 1.79 -0.21 -37.13
N SER A 76 3.10 -0.47 -37.29
CA SER A 76 3.74 -0.23 -38.58
C SER A 76 3.06 -1.13 -39.62
N LEU A 77 2.70 -0.56 -40.77
CA LEU A 77 2.08 -1.29 -41.88
C LEU A 77 2.83 -2.59 -42.20
N GLU A 78 4.15 -2.57 -42.08
CA GLU A 78 5.05 -3.71 -42.28
C GLU A 78 4.81 -4.86 -41.28
N SER A 79 4.61 -4.56 -40.00
CA SER A 79 4.34 -5.57 -38.97
C SER A 79 2.94 -6.18 -39.11
N ILE A 80 1.93 -5.36 -39.46
CA ILE A 80 0.58 -5.84 -39.75
C ILE A 80 0.59 -6.74 -40.99
N GLU A 81 1.25 -6.31 -42.07
CA GLU A 81 1.43 -7.09 -43.30
C GLU A 81 2.15 -8.41 -43.01
N ARG A 82 3.21 -8.38 -42.21
CA ARG A 82 3.97 -9.57 -41.81
C ARG A 82 3.12 -10.56 -41.01
N ILE A 83 2.39 -10.10 -39.99
CA ILE A 83 1.50 -10.96 -39.19
C ILE A 83 0.37 -11.52 -40.06
N ALA A 84 -0.21 -10.70 -40.94
CA ALA A 84 -1.26 -11.14 -41.86
C ALA A 84 -0.76 -12.23 -42.82
N ARG A 85 0.49 -12.13 -43.32
CA ARG A 85 1.11 -13.17 -44.14
C ARG A 85 1.48 -14.42 -43.35
N GLU A 86 2.10 -14.28 -42.18
CA GLU A 86 2.61 -15.39 -41.37
C GLU A 86 1.49 -16.19 -40.68
N ARG A 87 0.53 -15.49 -40.07
CA ARG A 87 -0.52 -16.11 -39.24
C ARG A 87 -1.82 -16.33 -39.98
N LEU A 88 -2.19 -15.42 -40.89
CA LEU A 88 -3.47 -15.43 -41.58
C LEU A 88 -3.34 -15.86 -43.06
N LYS A 89 -2.11 -16.06 -43.56
CA LYS A 89 -1.79 -16.34 -44.98
C LYS A 89 -2.46 -15.34 -45.95
N MET A 90 -2.69 -14.11 -45.49
CA MET A 90 -3.30 -13.06 -46.30
C MET A 90 -2.29 -12.49 -47.29
N VAL A 91 -2.74 -12.22 -48.51
CA VAL A 91 -1.96 -11.65 -49.61
C VAL A 91 -2.61 -10.36 -50.09
N LYS A 92 -1.86 -9.45 -50.73
CA LYS A 92 -2.43 -8.18 -51.21
C LYS A 92 -3.44 -8.44 -52.34
N PRO A 93 -4.45 -7.56 -52.54
CA PRO A 93 -5.34 -7.67 -53.69
C PRO A 93 -4.54 -7.71 -55.00
N GLY A 94 -4.60 -8.84 -55.72
CA GLY A 94 -3.83 -9.08 -56.95
C GLY A 94 -2.60 -10.00 -56.82
N GLU A 95 -2.22 -10.43 -55.61
CA GLU A 95 -1.17 -11.44 -55.39
C GLU A 95 -1.76 -12.87 -55.39
N ILE A 96 -1.09 -13.82 -56.04
CA ILE A 96 -1.52 -15.23 -56.12
C ILE A 96 -0.76 -16.04 -55.07
N MET A 97 -1.48 -16.74 -54.19
CA MET A 97 -0.89 -17.62 -53.17
C MET A 97 -0.35 -18.91 -53.84
N TYR A 98 0.97 -19.04 -53.94
CA TYR A 98 1.61 -20.30 -54.35
C TYR A 98 1.71 -21.23 -53.14
N ILE A 99 0.89 -22.29 -53.10
CA ILE A 99 1.09 -23.41 -52.19
C ILE A 99 1.94 -24.43 -52.94
N ASP A 100 3.19 -24.60 -52.51
CA ASP A 100 3.97 -25.74 -52.96
C ASP A 100 3.34 -27.01 -52.38
N SER A 101 2.73 -27.82 -53.25
CA SER A 101 2.09 -29.09 -52.90
C SER A 101 3.03 -30.28 -53.08
N GLN A 102 4.33 -30.08 -53.21
CA GLN A 102 5.27 -31.15 -53.51
C GLN A 102 6.21 -31.45 -52.34
N GLY A 103 6.05 -32.63 -51.73
CA GLY A 103 7.17 -33.28 -51.05
C GLY A 103 6.89 -34.13 -49.81
N THR A 104 5.88 -35.00 -49.79
CA THR A 104 5.97 -36.25 -49.04
C THR A 104 5.53 -37.40 -49.95
N LYS A 105 6.53 -38.11 -50.49
CA LYS A 105 6.42 -39.53 -50.80
C LYS A 105 6.66 -40.31 -49.53
#